data_AF-A0A248YPY9-F1
#
_entry.id   AF-A0A248YPY9-F1
#
_cell.length_a   1.000
_cell.length_b   1.000
_cell.length_c   1.000
_cell.angle_alpha   90.00
_cell.angle_beta   90.00
_cell.angle_gamma   90.00
#
_symmetry.space_group_name_H-M   'P 1'
#
loop_
_entity.id
_entity.type
_entity.pdbx_description
1 polymer ?
#
loop_
_entity_poly.entity_id
_entity_poly.type
_entity_poly.pdbx_seq_one_letter_code
_entity_poly.pdbx_strand_id
1 'polypeptide(L)'
;MAAVPHRVRRERRRPVLRPGAPGARSGTRWPWSRPRPCQRLVLDRQRDRPPRRSPLGGALLVLTSFHTVVVADAATYLISALLVLAVRRVSVPAVRAEADETPATGALAEFRAGAAYLFRHLLLRALLLTSSSFLLVNAAFTVLLVPYLVGRLGADGEQVGLLLSALGIGFLISAYVGRAISRSGRLRYGAAGCLAAVTVTFGGLFGWHDLVAAAVFLALAGVPGGAFLLLIEVQVQRQTPDHVLGRVSAAFSSTEMAATLLGGLLGGALAAAVGLMPTVAVLLILLALVAAAALVVLPDKVVAPDAAPIEPERTSVE
;
A
#
# COMPACT_ATOMS: atom_id res chain seq x y z
N MET A 1 8.69 -88.82 -24.94
CA MET A 1 8.58 -87.34 -24.77
C MET A 1 9.52 -86.94 -23.63
N ALA A 2 10.36 -85.93 -23.90
CA ALA A 2 11.60 -85.54 -23.21
C ALA A 2 11.49 -85.46 -21.67
N ALA A 3 12.40 -86.01 -20.87
CA ALA A 3 13.87 -85.84 -20.76
C ALA A 3 14.29 -84.45 -20.25
N VAL A 4 14.50 -84.38 -18.93
CA VAL A 4 15.10 -83.29 -18.16
C VAL A 4 16.63 -83.37 -18.27
N PRO A 5 17.34 -82.24 -18.51
CA PRO A 5 18.74 -82.18 -18.14
C PRO A 5 19.14 -80.94 -17.31
N HIS A 6 19.79 -81.27 -16.19
CA HIS A 6 21.04 -80.75 -15.64
C HIS A 6 21.38 -79.23 -15.60
N ARG A 7 21.73 -78.84 -14.36
CA ARG A 7 22.46 -77.64 -13.91
C ARG A 7 23.63 -77.22 -14.81
N VAL A 8 23.81 -75.89 -14.95
CA VAL A 8 25.15 -75.26 -14.93
C VAL A 8 25.09 -73.95 -14.13
N ARG A 9 25.91 -73.92 -13.08
CA ARG A 9 26.20 -72.78 -12.19
C ARG A 9 27.20 -71.87 -12.90
N ARG A 10 26.87 -70.60 -13.17
CA ARG A 10 27.86 -69.59 -13.62
C ARG A 10 28.10 -68.56 -12.52
N GLU A 11 29.32 -68.59 -12.02
CA GLU A 11 29.89 -67.59 -11.11
C GLU A 11 30.19 -66.26 -11.81
N ARG A 12 30.00 -65.19 -11.04
CA ARG A 12 30.77 -63.93 -10.99
C ARG A 12 31.01 -63.16 -12.29
N ARG A 13 30.46 -61.94 -12.36
CA ARG A 13 31.27 -60.71 -12.50
C ARG A 13 30.64 -59.56 -11.71
N ARG A 14 31.37 -59.07 -10.70
CA ARG A 14 31.08 -57.82 -9.99
C ARG A 14 31.41 -56.65 -10.92
N PRO A 15 30.59 -55.59 -11.01
CA PRO A 15 31.01 -54.38 -11.69
C PRO A 15 32.11 -53.68 -10.87
N VAL A 16 33.20 -53.43 -11.55
CA VAL A 16 34.41 -52.74 -11.07
C VAL A 16 34.09 -51.28 -10.74
N LEU A 17 34.37 -50.88 -9.49
CA LEU A 17 34.43 -49.49 -9.06
C LEU A 17 35.60 -48.81 -9.79
N ARG A 18 35.32 -47.80 -10.63
CA ARG A 18 36.34 -46.86 -11.11
C ARG A 18 36.52 -45.73 -10.10
N PRO A 19 37.75 -45.40 -9.68
CA PRO A 19 38.02 -44.25 -8.82
C PRO A 19 38.25 -42.97 -9.65
N GLY A 20 37.67 -41.87 -9.19
CA GLY A 20 38.22 -40.51 -9.31
C GLY A 20 37.98 -39.72 -10.60
N ALA A 21 37.03 -38.77 -10.54
CA ALA A 21 37.17 -37.46 -11.17
C ALA A 21 36.68 -36.38 -10.18
N PRO A 22 37.54 -35.42 -9.77
CA PRO A 22 37.21 -34.43 -8.75
C PRO A 22 36.51 -33.21 -9.38
N GLY A 23 35.45 -32.72 -8.73
CA GLY A 23 34.90 -31.39 -9.04
C GLY A 23 33.44 -31.35 -9.51
N ALA A 24 32.52 -31.93 -8.75
CA ALA A 24 31.12 -31.53 -8.82
C ALA A 24 30.71 -31.02 -7.43
N ARG A 25 30.79 -29.69 -7.24
CA ARG A 25 30.26 -29.02 -6.06
C ARG A 25 28.81 -29.45 -5.88
N SER A 26 28.55 -30.16 -4.79
CA SER A 26 27.23 -30.50 -4.31
C SER A 26 26.48 -29.21 -3.96
N GLY A 27 25.82 -28.62 -4.95
CA GLY A 27 24.78 -27.63 -4.73
C GLY A 27 23.64 -28.34 -3.99
N THR A 28 23.58 -28.13 -2.68
CA THR A 28 22.43 -28.47 -1.84
C THR A 28 21.19 -27.81 -2.45
N ARG A 29 20.44 -28.57 -3.26
CA ARG A 29 19.13 -28.13 -3.74
C ARG A 29 18.20 -28.14 -2.53
N TRP A 30 17.88 -26.95 -2.03
CA TRP A 30 16.99 -26.75 -0.90
C TRP A 30 15.63 -27.45 -1.15
N PRO A 31 14.99 -28.03 -0.11
CA PRO A 31 13.74 -28.80 -0.24
C PRO A 31 12.57 -28.01 -0.84
N TRP A 32 12.66 -26.69 -0.84
CA TRP A 32 11.67 -25.75 -1.37
C TRP A 32 11.76 -25.50 -2.87
N SER A 33 12.76 -26.07 -3.56
CA SER A 33 13.04 -25.81 -4.99
C SER A 33 12.10 -26.52 -5.97
N ARG A 34 11.16 -27.35 -5.47
CA ARG A 34 10.17 -28.04 -6.32
C ARG A 34 8.77 -27.52 -6.01
N PRO A 35 8.10 -26.81 -6.94
CA PRO A 35 6.71 -26.43 -6.76
C PRO A 35 5.87 -27.69 -6.54
N ARG A 36 4.96 -27.64 -5.55
CA ARG A 36 4.03 -28.72 -5.23
C ARG A 36 3.17 -29.06 -6.47
N PRO A 37 2.62 -30.28 -6.60
CA PRO A 37 1.85 -30.70 -7.78
C PRO A 37 0.73 -29.72 -8.17
N CYS A 38 -0.04 -29.23 -7.18
CA CYS A 38 -1.07 -28.20 -7.40
C CYS A 38 -0.50 -26.87 -7.92
N GLN A 39 0.71 -26.53 -7.50
CA GLN A 39 1.39 -25.30 -7.89
C GLN A 39 1.90 -25.38 -9.33
N ARG A 40 2.34 -26.56 -9.79
CA ARG A 40 2.68 -26.80 -11.21
C ARG A 40 1.45 -26.73 -12.11
N LEU A 41 0.36 -27.34 -11.68
CA LEU A 41 -0.90 -27.36 -12.45
C LEU A 41 -1.48 -25.96 -12.65
N VAL A 42 -1.32 -25.06 -11.68
CA VAL A 42 -1.68 -23.63 -11.82
C VAL A 42 -0.73 -22.90 -12.76
N LEU A 43 0.57 -23.16 -12.66
CA LEU A 43 1.59 -22.54 -13.53
C LEU A 43 1.44 -22.95 -15.00
N ASP A 44 1.16 -24.22 -15.27
CA ASP A 44 0.95 -24.71 -16.64
C ASP A 44 -0.36 -24.16 -17.23
N ARG A 45 -1.43 -24.05 -16.43
CA ARG A 45 -2.71 -23.49 -16.88
C ARG A 45 -2.65 -22.00 -17.21
N GLN A 46 -1.70 -21.25 -16.63
CA GLN A 46 -1.47 -19.85 -16.97
C GLN A 46 -0.61 -19.66 -18.24
N ARG A 47 0.10 -20.69 -18.69
CA ARG A 47 1.03 -20.60 -19.83
C ARG A 47 0.33 -20.66 -21.19
N ASP A 48 -0.86 -21.27 -21.24
CA ASP A 48 -1.53 -21.66 -22.49
C ASP A 48 -2.66 -20.71 -22.94
N ARG A 49 -2.84 -19.54 -22.30
CA ARG A 49 -3.90 -18.59 -22.70
C ARG A 49 -3.39 -17.47 -23.61
N PRO A 50 -4.10 -17.14 -24.71
CA PRO A 50 -3.70 -16.06 -25.60
C PRO A 50 -3.83 -14.69 -24.89
N PRO A 51 -2.92 -13.73 -25.14
CA PRO A 51 -2.92 -12.43 -24.47
C PRO A 51 -4.15 -11.63 -24.90
N ARG A 52 -5.06 -11.32 -23.98
CA ARG A 52 -6.20 -10.45 -24.24
C ARG A 52 -6.27 -9.35 -23.19
N ARG A 53 -5.61 -8.24 -23.55
CA ARG A 53 -5.74 -6.87 -23.03
C ARG A 53 -5.18 -6.65 -21.63
N SER A 54 -3.86 -6.60 -21.55
CA SER A 54 -3.16 -6.28 -20.32
C SER A 54 -3.22 -4.76 -20.07
N PRO A 55 -3.22 -4.31 -18.81
CA PRO A 55 -3.01 -2.90 -18.50
C PRO A 55 -1.66 -2.44 -19.08
N LEU A 56 -1.46 -1.15 -19.36
CA LEU A 56 -0.26 -0.64 -20.05
C LEU A 56 1.08 -1.20 -19.48
N GLY A 57 1.21 -1.34 -18.15
CA GLY A 57 2.39 -1.93 -17.53
C GLY A 57 2.54 -3.45 -17.76
N GLY A 58 1.44 -4.20 -17.73
CA GLY A 58 1.42 -5.63 -18.08
C GLY A 58 1.59 -5.88 -19.58
N ALA A 59 1.02 -5.01 -20.40
CA ALA A 59 1.19 -5.02 -21.86
C ALA A 59 2.65 -4.74 -22.23
N LEU A 60 3.30 -3.77 -21.57
CA LEU A 60 4.74 -3.54 -21.75
C LEU A 60 5.57 -4.76 -21.36
N LEU A 61 5.28 -5.41 -20.23
CA LEU A 61 5.98 -6.62 -19.80
C LEU A 61 5.85 -7.77 -20.81
N VAL A 62 4.64 -7.98 -21.34
CA VAL A 62 4.35 -9.03 -22.33
C VAL A 62 5.01 -8.72 -23.68
N LEU A 63 5.10 -7.45 -24.08
CA LEU A 63 5.59 -7.05 -25.40
C LEU A 63 7.10 -6.76 -25.46
N THR A 64 7.75 -6.41 -24.35
CA THR A 64 9.11 -5.83 -24.41
C THR A 64 10.17 -6.43 -23.48
N SER A 65 9.83 -7.26 -22.47
CA SER A 65 10.73 -7.81 -21.43
C SER A 65 10.88 -6.94 -20.17
N PHE A 66 11.14 -7.61 -19.02
CA PHE A 66 11.35 -7.02 -17.69
C PHE A 66 12.39 -5.89 -17.69
N HIS A 67 13.48 -6.06 -18.45
CA HIS A 67 14.56 -5.09 -18.53
C HIS A 67 14.07 -3.74 -19.08
N THR A 68 13.20 -3.76 -20.09
CA THR A 68 12.65 -2.56 -20.73
C THR A 68 11.74 -1.79 -19.76
N VAL A 69 10.97 -2.51 -18.94
CA VAL A 69 10.11 -1.88 -17.91
C VAL A 69 10.95 -1.22 -16.83
N VAL A 70 12.03 -1.84 -16.39
CA VAL A 70 12.97 -1.25 -15.42
C VAL A 70 13.66 -0.01 -15.99
N VAL A 71 14.10 -0.05 -17.25
CA VAL A 71 14.72 1.12 -17.91
C VAL A 71 13.71 2.25 -18.09
N ALA A 72 12.47 1.94 -18.46
CA ALA A 72 11.40 2.92 -18.59
C ALA A 72 11.10 3.59 -17.23
N ASP A 73 11.03 2.81 -16.15
CA ASP A 73 10.85 3.34 -14.79
C ASP A 73 12.03 4.21 -14.35
N ALA A 74 13.27 3.78 -14.60
CA ALA A 74 14.44 4.61 -14.33
C ALA A 74 14.42 5.94 -15.12
N ALA A 75 14.00 5.91 -16.38
CA ALA A 75 13.91 7.09 -17.23
C ALA A 75 12.83 8.09 -16.74
N THR A 76 11.66 7.61 -16.31
CA THR A 76 10.61 8.49 -15.77
C THR A 76 11.05 9.15 -14.46
N TYR A 77 11.75 8.43 -13.58
CA TYR A 77 12.35 9.01 -12.38
C TYR A 77 13.46 10.02 -12.70
N LEU A 78 14.30 9.76 -13.70
CA LEU A 78 15.31 10.72 -14.15
C LEU A 78 14.68 12.00 -14.71
N ILE A 79 13.63 11.87 -15.53
CA ILE A 79 12.86 13.02 -16.04
C ILE A 79 12.26 13.81 -14.87
N SER A 80 11.68 13.14 -13.87
CA SER A 80 11.16 13.78 -12.66
C SER A 80 12.26 14.56 -11.91
N ALA A 81 13.44 13.96 -11.71
CA ALA A 81 14.57 14.63 -11.08
C ALA A 81 15.03 15.87 -11.87
N LEU A 82 15.10 15.78 -13.20
CA LEU A 82 15.46 16.91 -14.06
C LEU A 82 14.41 18.03 -14.02
N LEU A 83 13.11 17.68 -14.00
CA LEU A 83 12.02 18.65 -13.84
C LEU A 83 12.11 19.36 -12.49
N VAL A 84 12.36 18.64 -11.41
CA VAL A 84 12.55 19.22 -10.07
C VAL A 84 13.76 20.14 -10.02
N LEU A 85 14.88 19.78 -10.66
CA LEU A 85 16.05 20.66 -10.80
C LEU A 85 15.77 21.90 -11.65
N ALA A 86 14.87 21.78 -12.64
CA ALA A 86 14.46 22.87 -13.52
C ALA A 86 13.43 23.81 -12.88
N VAL A 87 12.77 23.40 -11.78
CA VAL A 87 11.96 24.32 -10.96
C VAL A 87 12.91 25.37 -10.38
N ARG A 88 12.93 26.56 -11.02
CA ARG A 88 13.61 27.74 -10.49
C ARG A 88 13.17 27.89 -9.04
N ARG A 89 14.12 28.09 -8.13
CA ARG A 89 13.83 28.54 -6.77
C ARG A 89 13.00 29.81 -6.92
N VAL A 90 11.69 29.69 -6.84
CA VAL A 90 10.83 30.82 -6.55
C VAL A 90 11.36 31.26 -5.20
N SER A 91 12.10 32.36 -5.20
CA SER A 91 12.47 33.07 -4.00
C SER A 91 11.16 33.50 -3.38
N VAL A 92 10.55 32.59 -2.63
CA VAL A 92 9.65 32.94 -1.55
C VAL A 92 10.46 33.99 -0.79
N PRO A 93 9.95 35.22 -0.64
CA PRO A 93 10.60 36.20 0.21
C PRO A 93 10.99 35.44 1.45
N ALA A 94 12.26 35.51 1.86
CA ALA A 94 12.60 35.05 3.17
C ALA A 94 11.66 35.86 4.08
N VAL A 95 10.51 35.27 4.46
CA VAL A 95 9.96 35.47 5.78
C VAL A 95 11.22 35.31 6.58
N ARG A 96 11.68 36.43 7.12
CA ARG A 96 12.80 36.45 8.03
C ARG A 96 12.39 35.41 9.05
N ALA A 97 12.86 34.18 8.85
CA ALA A 97 13.57 33.50 9.87
C ALA A 97 14.54 34.59 10.34
N GLU A 98 14.11 35.33 11.36
CA GLU A 98 14.66 35.05 12.67
C GLU A 98 15.02 33.56 12.66
N ALA A 99 16.18 33.28 12.04
CA ALA A 99 17.04 32.23 12.48
C ALA A 99 17.28 32.65 13.92
N ASP A 100 16.31 32.29 14.77
CA ASP A 100 16.63 31.83 16.09
C ASP A 100 17.82 30.93 15.83
N GLU A 101 18.99 31.43 16.21
CA GLU A 101 20.25 30.73 16.33
C GLU A 101 20.09 29.61 17.37
N THR A 102 19.04 28.81 17.23
CA THR A 102 18.87 27.57 17.94
C THR A 102 19.76 26.59 17.19
N PRO A 103 20.81 26.06 17.86
CA PRO A 103 21.78 25.19 17.21
C PRO A 103 21.01 24.05 16.57
N ALA A 104 21.35 23.69 15.33
CA ALA A 104 20.73 22.60 14.56
C ALA A 104 20.38 21.44 15.50
N THR A 105 19.14 21.42 15.96
CA THR A 105 18.71 20.43 16.94
C THR A 105 18.63 19.16 16.12
N GLY A 106 19.34 18.10 16.54
CA GLY A 106 19.46 16.90 15.71
C GLY A 106 18.09 16.41 15.21
N ALA A 107 18.03 15.74 14.06
CA ALA A 107 16.76 15.34 13.43
C ALA A 107 15.75 14.67 14.39
N LEU A 108 16.25 13.94 15.40
CA LEU A 108 15.44 13.34 16.46
C LEU A 108 14.78 14.37 17.39
N ALA A 109 15.47 15.46 17.73
CA ALA A 109 14.92 16.54 18.53
C ALA A 109 13.85 17.33 17.76
N GLU A 110 14.06 17.59 16.47
CA GLU A 110 13.02 18.19 15.61
C GLU A 110 11.79 17.29 15.47
N PHE A 111 12.01 15.98 15.29
CA PHE A 111 10.93 15.00 15.27
C PHE A 111 10.15 14.97 16.59
N ARG A 112 10.85 14.97 17.73
CA ARG A 112 10.22 15.01 19.06
C ARG A 112 9.44 16.30 19.29
N ALA A 113 9.94 17.44 18.79
CA ALA A 113 9.22 18.71 18.84
C ALA A 113 7.91 18.66 18.01
N GLY A 114 7.96 18.11 16.80
CA GLY A 114 6.78 17.89 15.96
C GLY A 114 5.76 16.94 16.60
N ALA A 115 6.23 15.82 17.17
CA ALA A 115 5.38 14.89 17.89
C ALA A 115 4.75 15.53 19.15
N ALA A 116 5.53 16.27 19.93
CA ALA A 116 5.02 16.96 21.11
C ALA A 116 3.95 17.99 20.75
N TYR A 117 4.12 18.75 19.66
CA TYR A 117 3.10 19.67 19.14
C TYR A 117 1.82 18.93 18.78
N LEU A 118 1.96 17.83 18.03
CA LEU A 118 0.85 16.99 17.60
C LEU A 118 0.05 16.43 18.78
N PHE A 119 0.71 15.94 19.83
CA PHE A 119 0.02 15.36 21.00
C PHE A 119 -0.67 16.41 21.88
N ARG A 120 -0.25 17.69 21.80
CA ARG A 120 -0.91 18.81 22.48
C ARG A 120 -2.16 19.28 21.76
N HIS A 121 -2.23 19.13 20.43
CA HIS A 121 -3.38 19.56 19.64
C HIS A 121 -4.40 18.42 19.46
N LEU A 122 -5.53 18.51 20.15
CA LEU A 122 -6.56 17.45 20.20
C LEU A 122 -7.02 17.00 18.81
N LEU A 123 -7.22 17.94 17.88
CA LEU A 123 -7.64 17.65 16.51
C LEU A 123 -6.56 16.89 15.72
N LEU A 124 -5.30 17.31 15.80
CA LEU A 124 -4.22 16.63 15.07
C LEU A 124 -4.02 15.22 15.60
N ARG A 125 -4.10 15.03 16.92
CA ARG A 125 -4.08 13.71 17.55
C ARG A 125 -5.24 12.83 17.08
N ALA A 126 -6.46 13.38 17.03
CA ALA A 126 -7.64 12.67 16.54
C ALA A 126 -7.50 12.23 15.07
N LEU A 127 -7.01 13.14 14.22
CA LEU A 127 -6.73 12.87 12.81
C LEU A 127 -5.67 11.76 12.66
N LEU A 128 -4.55 11.86 13.39
CA LEU A 128 -3.46 10.88 13.36
C LEU A 128 -3.94 9.48 13.77
N LEU A 129 -4.68 9.39 14.88
CA LEU A 129 -5.20 8.11 15.38
C LEU A 129 -6.17 7.49 14.36
N THR A 130 -7.03 8.31 13.76
CA THR A 130 -8.02 7.83 12.78
C THR A 130 -7.34 7.36 11.49
N SER A 131 -6.39 8.16 10.94
CA SER A 131 -5.68 7.81 9.71
C SER A 131 -4.74 6.63 9.89
N SER A 132 -4.01 6.57 11.01
CA SER A 132 -3.13 5.44 11.33
C SER A 132 -3.92 4.15 11.52
N SER A 133 -5.08 4.21 12.18
CA SER A 133 -5.95 3.03 12.34
C SER A 133 -6.51 2.56 10.99
N PHE A 134 -6.90 3.49 10.12
CA PHE A 134 -7.32 3.18 8.76
C PHE A 134 -6.19 2.51 7.96
N LEU A 135 -4.98 3.09 7.96
CA LEU A 135 -3.83 2.57 7.22
C LEU A 135 -3.36 1.21 7.74
N LEU A 136 -3.40 0.98 9.06
CA LEU A 136 -3.16 -0.33 9.67
C LEU A 136 -4.10 -1.40 9.09
N VAL A 137 -5.40 -1.13 9.07
CA VAL A 137 -6.41 -2.08 8.56
C VAL A 137 -6.33 -2.22 7.04
N ASN A 138 -6.13 -1.12 6.32
CA ASN A 138 -5.99 -1.10 4.87
C ASN A 138 -4.74 -1.86 4.38
N ALA A 139 -3.62 -1.76 5.10
CA ALA A 139 -2.41 -2.51 4.80
C ALA A 139 -2.62 -4.02 4.97
N ALA A 140 -3.34 -4.42 6.04
CA ALA A 140 -3.74 -5.81 6.22
C ALA A 140 -4.61 -6.30 5.03
N PHE A 141 -5.63 -5.53 4.62
CA PHE A 141 -6.43 -5.87 3.43
C PHE A 141 -5.59 -6.01 2.16
N THR A 142 -4.62 -5.12 1.96
CA THR A 142 -3.76 -5.11 0.77
C THR A 142 -2.93 -6.40 0.66
N VAL A 143 -2.41 -6.91 1.77
CA VAL A 143 -1.69 -8.20 1.81
C VAL A 143 -2.60 -9.37 1.44
N LEU A 144 -3.87 -9.32 1.82
CA LEU A 144 -4.86 -10.37 1.56
C LEU A 144 -5.47 -10.29 0.15
N LEU A 145 -5.42 -9.12 -0.49
CA LEU A 145 -6.08 -8.84 -1.76
C LEU A 145 -5.59 -9.76 -2.87
N VAL A 146 -4.28 -9.83 -3.14
CA VAL A 146 -3.74 -10.67 -4.22
C VAL A 146 -3.99 -12.17 -3.98
N PRO A 147 -3.73 -12.73 -2.77
CA PRO A 147 -4.11 -14.10 -2.46
C PRO A 147 -5.59 -14.40 -2.65
N TYR A 148 -6.48 -13.44 -2.36
CA TYR A 148 -7.91 -13.58 -2.62
C TYR A 148 -8.22 -13.62 -4.12
N LEU A 149 -7.72 -12.66 -4.89
CA LEU A 149 -7.97 -12.60 -6.33
C LEU A 149 -7.49 -13.86 -7.05
N VAL A 150 -6.26 -14.30 -6.76
CA VAL A 150 -5.68 -15.49 -7.41
C VAL A 150 -6.27 -16.78 -6.84
N GLY A 151 -6.36 -16.90 -5.52
CA GLY A 151 -6.72 -18.14 -4.85
C GLY A 151 -8.22 -18.45 -4.81
N ARG A 152 -9.08 -17.42 -4.73
CA ARG A 152 -10.54 -17.57 -4.65
C ARG A 152 -11.24 -17.25 -5.96
N LEU A 153 -10.87 -16.17 -6.64
CA LEU A 153 -11.47 -15.81 -7.94
C LEU A 153 -10.80 -16.50 -9.12
N GLY A 154 -9.66 -17.15 -8.92
CA GLY A 154 -8.90 -17.77 -10.00
C GLY A 154 -8.35 -16.75 -11.00
N ALA A 155 -8.15 -15.51 -10.55
CA ALA A 155 -7.64 -14.44 -11.40
C ALA A 155 -6.21 -14.76 -11.85
N ASP A 156 -5.94 -14.57 -13.14
CA ASP A 156 -4.59 -14.61 -13.68
C ASP A 156 -3.86 -13.27 -13.47
N GLY A 157 -2.56 -13.22 -13.79
CA GLY A 157 -1.75 -12.02 -13.57
C GLY A 157 -2.27 -10.79 -14.33
N GLU A 158 -2.85 -10.99 -15.50
CA GLU A 158 -3.47 -9.94 -16.33
C GLU A 158 -4.72 -9.38 -15.66
N GLN A 159 -5.61 -10.26 -15.20
CA GLN A 159 -6.82 -9.89 -14.48
C GLN A 159 -6.51 -9.17 -13.16
N VAL A 160 -5.50 -9.61 -12.41
CA VAL A 160 -5.03 -8.89 -11.21
C VAL A 160 -4.57 -7.48 -11.57
N GLY A 161 -3.81 -7.33 -12.66
CA GLY A 161 -3.38 -6.01 -13.13
C GLY A 161 -4.54 -5.09 -13.52
N LEU A 162 -5.56 -5.62 -14.21
CA LEU A 162 -6.77 -4.88 -14.59
C LEU A 162 -7.58 -4.45 -13.35
N LEU A 163 -7.73 -5.35 -12.39
CA LEU A 163 -8.40 -5.11 -11.11
C LEU A 163 -7.71 -3.99 -10.30
N LEU A 164 -6.37 -4.04 -10.21
CA LEU A 164 -5.59 -2.98 -9.56
C LEU A 164 -5.64 -1.66 -10.33
N SER A 165 -5.75 -1.71 -11.66
CA SER A 165 -5.96 -0.50 -12.48
C SER A 165 -7.33 0.13 -12.20
N ALA A 166 -8.38 -0.69 -12.04
CA ALA A 166 -9.71 -0.24 -11.65
C ALA A 166 -9.68 0.48 -10.28
N LEU A 167 -8.97 -0.10 -9.30
CA LEU A 167 -8.71 0.56 -8.01
C LEU A 167 -8.04 1.93 -8.18
N GLY A 168 -7.01 2.02 -9.04
CA GLY A 168 -6.33 3.27 -9.36
C GLY A 168 -7.25 4.35 -9.96
N ILE A 169 -8.18 3.97 -10.84
CA ILE A 169 -9.20 4.89 -11.37
C ILE A 169 -10.06 5.47 -10.23
N GLY A 170 -10.42 4.65 -9.25
CA GLY A 170 -11.11 5.11 -8.04
C GLY A 170 -10.33 6.20 -7.29
N PHE A 171 -9.02 6.01 -7.11
CA PHE A 171 -8.14 7.01 -6.50
C PHE A 171 -8.04 8.31 -7.32
N LEU A 172 -8.11 8.26 -8.65
CA LEU A 172 -8.13 9.48 -9.46
C LEU A 172 -9.42 10.28 -9.23
N ILE A 173 -10.56 9.59 -9.15
CA ILE A 173 -11.86 10.22 -8.88
C ILE A 173 -11.91 10.76 -7.45
N SER A 174 -11.19 10.14 -6.51
CA SER A 174 -11.16 10.53 -5.11
C SER A 174 -10.70 11.98 -4.89
N ALA A 175 -9.86 12.53 -5.76
CA ALA A 175 -9.43 13.93 -5.67
C ALA A 175 -10.62 14.91 -5.75
N TYR A 176 -11.54 14.66 -6.68
CA TYR A 176 -12.74 15.48 -6.86
C TYR A 176 -13.73 15.28 -5.71
N VAL A 177 -13.97 14.02 -5.32
CA VAL A 177 -14.88 13.66 -4.22
C VAL A 177 -14.36 14.21 -2.89
N GLY A 178 -13.08 13.99 -2.59
CA GLY A 178 -12.41 14.51 -1.40
C GLY A 178 -12.45 16.03 -1.33
N ARG A 179 -12.23 16.74 -2.45
CA ARG A 179 -12.40 18.20 -2.52
C ARG A 179 -13.82 18.65 -2.23
N ALA A 180 -14.83 17.95 -2.77
CA ALA A 180 -16.24 18.26 -2.52
C ALA A 180 -16.60 18.05 -1.04
N ILE A 181 -16.15 16.94 -0.44
CA ILE A 181 -16.35 16.64 0.98
C ILE A 181 -15.65 17.69 1.85
N SER A 182 -14.40 18.03 1.54
CA SER A 182 -13.62 19.05 2.27
C SER A 182 -14.32 20.42 2.25
N ARG A 183 -14.91 20.81 1.11
CA ARG A 183 -15.70 22.05 0.96
C ARG A 183 -16.99 22.07 1.77
N SER A 184 -17.57 20.92 2.09
CA SER A 184 -18.78 20.86 2.92
C SER A 184 -18.55 21.35 4.36
N GLY A 185 -17.28 21.38 4.80
CA GLY A 185 -16.90 21.80 6.16
C GLY A 185 -17.30 20.80 7.26
N ARG A 186 -17.82 19.61 6.89
CA ARG A 186 -18.26 18.56 7.80
C ARG A 186 -17.22 17.45 7.89
N LEU A 187 -16.14 17.67 8.64
CA LEU A 187 -15.02 16.74 8.74
C LEU A 187 -15.48 15.38 9.28
N ARG A 188 -16.20 15.39 10.41
CA ARG A 188 -16.71 14.19 11.09
C ARG A 188 -17.49 13.26 10.15
N TYR A 189 -18.54 13.79 9.52
CA TYR A 189 -19.39 13.01 8.63
C TYR A 189 -18.70 12.63 7.32
N GLY A 190 -17.84 13.51 6.80
CA GLY A 190 -17.04 13.22 5.60
C GLY A 190 -16.09 12.05 5.82
N ALA A 191 -15.31 12.09 6.92
CA ALA A 191 -14.35 11.05 7.26
C ALA A 191 -15.04 9.72 7.59
N ALA A 192 -16.03 9.74 8.47
CA ALA A 192 -16.77 8.53 8.84
C ALA A 192 -17.53 7.93 7.66
N GLY A 193 -18.14 8.76 6.81
CA GLY A 193 -18.83 8.33 5.60
C GLY A 193 -17.88 7.66 4.60
N CYS A 194 -16.67 8.20 4.43
CA CYS A 194 -15.64 7.56 3.61
C CYS A 194 -15.24 6.19 4.19
N LEU A 195 -14.93 6.11 5.48
CA LEU A 195 -14.55 4.84 6.13
C LEU A 195 -15.66 3.77 6.06
N ALA A 196 -16.91 4.19 6.26
CA ALA A 196 -18.08 3.32 6.08
C ALA A 196 -18.21 2.84 4.63
N ALA A 197 -18.03 3.72 3.65
CA ALA A 197 -18.06 3.35 2.24
C ALA A 197 -16.91 2.40 1.86
N VAL A 198 -15.72 2.57 2.42
CA VAL A 198 -14.61 1.61 2.27
C VAL A 198 -15.00 0.25 2.85
N THR A 199 -15.63 0.22 4.02
CA THR A 199 -16.12 -1.03 4.66
C THR A 199 -17.12 -1.76 3.76
N VAL A 200 -18.09 -1.03 3.19
CA VAL A 200 -19.12 -1.60 2.30
C VAL A 200 -18.49 -2.13 1.00
N THR A 201 -17.57 -1.38 0.40
CA THR A 201 -16.94 -1.77 -0.88
C THR A 201 -16.03 -2.97 -0.72
N PHE A 202 -15.19 -3.04 0.33
CA PHE A 202 -14.44 -4.26 0.63
C PHE A 202 -15.36 -5.42 1.05
N GLY A 203 -16.42 -5.17 1.81
CA GLY A 203 -17.41 -6.20 2.15
C GLY A 203 -18.08 -6.79 0.92
N GLY A 204 -18.44 -5.95 -0.05
CA GLY A 204 -18.95 -6.36 -1.35
C GLY A 204 -17.93 -7.16 -2.16
N LEU A 205 -16.69 -6.68 -2.24
CA LEU A 205 -15.59 -7.37 -2.91
C LEU A 205 -15.40 -8.80 -2.39
N PHE A 206 -15.37 -8.98 -1.07
CA PHE A 206 -15.11 -10.31 -0.48
C PHE A 206 -16.37 -11.19 -0.42
N GLY A 207 -17.56 -10.59 -0.44
CA GLY A 207 -18.83 -11.32 -0.47
C GLY A 207 -19.19 -11.87 -1.85
N TRP A 208 -18.90 -11.11 -2.92
CA TRP A 208 -19.28 -11.45 -4.28
C TRP A 208 -18.11 -12.15 -4.99
N HIS A 209 -18.26 -13.45 -5.23
CA HIS A 209 -17.22 -14.30 -5.81
C HIS A 209 -17.18 -14.22 -7.35
N ASP A 210 -17.30 -13.01 -7.89
CA ASP A 210 -17.33 -12.74 -9.33
C ASP A 210 -16.29 -11.69 -9.72
N LEU A 211 -15.61 -11.91 -10.85
CA LEU A 211 -14.49 -11.07 -11.28
C LEU A 211 -14.93 -9.68 -11.73
N VAL A 212 -16.10 -9.58 -12.37
CA VAL A 212 -16.66 -8.29 -12.82
C VAL A 212 -17.13 -7.49 -11.61
N ALA A 213 -17.82 -8.15 -10.68
CA ALA A 213 -18.18 -7.56 -9.40
C ALA A 213 -16.94 -7.06 -8.64
N ALA A 214 -15.86 -7.86 -8.59
CA ALA A 214 -14.60 -7.45 -7.96
C ALA A 214 -14.01 -6.19 -8.60
N ALA A 215 -14.03 -6.06 -9.93
CA ALA A 215 -13.55 -4.85 -10.62
C ALA A 215 -14.35 -3.61 -10.24
N VAL A 216 -15.68 -3.72 -10.18
CA VAL A 216 -16.57 -2.63 -9.76
C VAL A 216 -16.30 -2.26 -8.31
N PHE A 217 -16.22 -3.23 -7.40
CA PHE A 217 -15.97 -2.97 -5.99
C PHE A 217 -14.56 -2.38 -5.75
N LEU A 218 -13.52 -2.81 -6.47
CA LEU A 218 -12.20 -2.20 -6.37
C LEU A 218 -12.20 -0.76 -6.85
N ALA A 219 -12.82 -0.48 -8.01
CA ALA A 219 -12.94 0.88 -8.51
C ALA A 219 -13.70 1.78 -7.52
N LEU A 220 -14.80 1.27 -6.95
CA LEU A 220 -15.56 1.98 -5.94
C LEU A 220 -14.82 2.13 -4.61
N ALA A 221 -13.96 1.18 -4.21
CA ALA A 221 -13.20 1.24 -2.96
C ALA A 221 -12.10 2.32 -2.98
N GLY A 222 -11.49 2.56 -4.14
CA GLY A 222 -10.46 3.59 -4.29
C GLY A 222 -10.99 5.02 -4.05
N VAL A 223 -12.25 5.29 -4.40
CA VAL A 223 -12.86 6.62 -4.26
C VAL A 223 -12.95 7.08 -2.80
N PRO A 224 -13.63 6.37 -1.87
CA PRO A 224 -13.73 6.80 -0.48
C PRO A 224 -12.39 6.66 0.26
N GLY A 225 -11.55 5.67 -0.08
CA GLY A 225 -10.24 5.50 0.54
C GLY A 225 -9.31 6.70 0.25
N GLY A 226 -9.20 7.09 -1.02
CA GLY A 226 -8.41 8.26 -1.40
C GLY A 226 -9.03 9.58 -0.92
N ALA A 227 -10.37 9.69 -0.88
CA ALA A 227 -11.04 10.90 -0.40
C ALA A 227 -10.84 11.09 1.11
N PHE A 228 -10.83 10.01 1.88
CA PHE A 228 -10.50 10.02 3.30
C PHE A 228 -9.07 10.52 3.54
N LEU A 229 -8.07 9.92 2.87
CA LEU A 229 -6.67 10.33 3.02
C LEU A 229 -6.46 11.80 2.65
N LEU A 230 -7.04 12.25 1.54
CA LEU A 230 -7.01 13.66 1.14
C LEU A 230 -7.64 14.56 2.20
N LEU A 231 -8.79 14.17 2.76
CA LEU A 231 -9.48 14.95 3.78
C LEU A 231 -8.62 15.12 5.03
N ILE A 232 -7.97 14.05 5.50
CA ILE A 232 -7.04 14.12 6.63
C ILE A 232 -5.89 15.07 6.32
N GLU A 233 -5.21 14.87 5.20
CA GLU A 233 -4.03 15.64 4.80
C GLU A 233 -4.34 17.14 4.68
N VAL A 234 -5.47 17.51 4.07
CA VAL A 234 -5.92 18.90 3.96
C VAL A 234 -6.15 19.52 5.35
N GLN A 235 -6.69 18.77 6.31
CA GLN A 235 -6.89 19.29 7.66
C GLN A 235 -5.58 19.41 8.42
N VAL A 236 -4.66 18.45 8.28
CA VAL A 236 -3.31 18.57 8.87
C VAL A 236 -2.62 19.83 8.38
N GLN A 237 -2.66 20.08 7.07
CA GLN A 237 -2.07 21.29 6.47
C GLN A 237 -2.74 22.58 6.94
N ARG A 238 -4.08 22.62 7.00
CA ARG A 238 -4.83 23.83 7.42
C ARG A 238 -4.72 24.16 8.90
N GLN A 239 -4.49 23.16 9.75
CA GLN A 239 -4.48 23.31 11.20
C GLN A 239 -3.07 23.45 11.77
N THR A 240 -2.06 23.29 10.92
CA THR A 240 -0.66 23.33 11.33
C THR A 240 -0.02 24.61 10.81
N PRO A 241 0.53 25.48 11.68
CA PRO A 241 1.26 26.67 11.25
C PRO A 241 2.46 26.33 10.37
N ASP A 242 2.75 27.18 9.38
CA ASP A 242 3.78 26.95 8.36
C ASP A 242 5.16 26.63 8.96
N HIS A 243 5.54 27.28 10.07
CA HIS A 243 6.84 27.12 10.73
C HIS A 243 7.01 25.77 11.48
N VAL A 244 5.94 25.00 11.69
CA VAL A 244 5.98 23.63 12.26
C VAL A 244 5.45 22.57 11.30
N LEU A 245 4.92 22.95 10.14
CA LEU A 245 4.28 22.04 9.18
C LEU A 245 5.18 20.87 8.78
N GLY A 246 6.44 21.14 8.46
CA GLY A 246 7.41 20.09 8.09
C GLY A 246 7.65 19.07 9.22
N ARG A 247 7.76 19.55 10.47
CA ARG A 247 8.00 18.70 11.66
C ARG A 247 6.78 17.85 11.99
N VAL A 248 5.58 18.43 11.93
CA VAL A 248 4.32 17.71 12.18
C VAL A 248 4.05 16.69 11.07
N SER A 249 4.28 17.05 9.81
CA SER A 249 4.09 16.15 8.66
C SER A 249 5.04 14.95 8.74
N ALA A 250 6.30 15.17 9.13
CA ALA A 250 7.25 14.07 9.34
C ALA A 250 6.79 13.10 10.44
N ALA A 251 6.24 13.62 11.55
CA ALA A 251 5.68 12.80 12.62
C ALA A 251 4.42 12.02 12.17
N PHE A 252 3.55 12.67 11.39
CA PHE A 252 2.37 12.04 10.77
C PHE A 252 2.78 10.88 9.85
N SER A 253 3.57 11.17 8.82
CA SER A 253 3.97 10.17 7.82
C SER A 253 4.75 9.01 8.43
N SER A 254 5.62 9.27 9.43
CA SER A 254 6.37 8.21 10.12
C SER A 254 5.44 7.26 10.88
N THR A 255 4.43 7.80 11.56
CA THR A 255 3.44 7.01 12.31
C THR A 255 2.54 6.21 11.37
N GLU A 256 2.10 6.83 10.28
CA GLU A 256 1.29 6.19 9.24
C GLU A 256 2.04 5.06 8.54
N MET A 257 3.34 5.25 8.28
CA MET A 257 4.19 4.21 7.72
C MET A 257 4.40 3.06 8.70
N ALA A 258 4.63 3.36 9.98
CA ALA A 258 4.72 2.34 11.03
C ALA A 258 3.41 1.54 11.14
N ALA A 259 2.26 2.21 11.11
CA ALA A 259 0.95 1.57 11.10
C ALA A 259 0.77 0.68 9.86
N THR A 260 1.17 1.14 8.68
CA THR A 260 1.13 0.36 7.43
C THR A 260 1.98 -0.91 7.53
N LEU A 261 3.21 -0.80 8.04
CA LEU A 261 4.13 -1.93 8.24
C LEU A 261 3.55 -2.96 9.23
N LEU A 262 3.07 -2.48 10.38
CA LEU A 262 2.43 -3.33 11.38
C LEU A 262 1.18 -4.01 10.83
N GLY A 263 0.38 -3.28 10.06
CA GLY A 263 -0.86 -3.78 9.48
C GLY A 263 -0.61 -4.91 8.48
N GLY A 264 0.37 -4.74 7.60
CA GLY A 264 0.78 -5.79 6.68
C GLY A 264 1.29 -7.05 7.40
N LEU A 265 2.13 -6.87 8.43
CA LEU A 265 2.67 -7.97 9.23
C LEU A 265 1.56 -8.73 9.99
N LEU A 266 0.73 -7.99 10.73
CA LEU A 266 -0.36 -8.56 11.52
C LEU A 266 -1.43 -9.19 10.63
N GLY A 267 -1.77 -8.56 9.51
CA GLY A 267 -2.72 -9.10 8.52
C GLY A 267 -2.24 -10.42 7.93
N GLY A 268 -0.98 -10.48 7.52
CA GLY A 268 -0.37 -11.71 7.01
C GLY A 268 -0.29 -12.82 8.07
N ALA A 269 0.14 -12.48 9.29
CA ALA A 269 0.21 -13.43 10.41
C ALA A 269 -1.17 -13.98 10.80
N LEU A 270 -2.18 -13.10 10.87
CA LEU A 270 -3.56 -13.49 11.18
C LEU A 270 -4.15 -14.38 10.08
N ALA A 271 -3.93 -14.02 8.81
CA ALA A 271 -4.36 -14.83 7.67
C ALA A 271 -3.70 -16.21 7.65
N ALA A 272 -2.44 -16.32 8.07
CA ALA A 272 -1.74 -17.60 8.20
C ALA A 272 -2.27 -18.46 9.37
N ALA A 273 -2.68 -17.83 10.47
CA ALA A 273 -3.14 -18.52 11.67
C ALA A 273 -4.59 -19.01 11.59
N VAL A 274 -5.51 -18.14 11.16
CA VAL A 274 -6.97 -18.43 11.17
C VAL A 274 -7.58 -18.51 9.77
N GLY A 275 -6.81 -18.23 8.72
CA GLY A 275 -7.26 -18.29 7.34
C GLY A 275 -7.76 -16.94 6.79
N LEU A 276 -7.92 -16.89 5.47
CA LEU A 276 -8.18 -15.67 4.70
C LEU A 276 -9.52 -15.01 5.05
N MET A 277 -10.64 -15.76 4.96
CA MET A 277 -11.98 -15.20 5.14
C MET A 277 -12.30 -14.78 6.58
N PRO A 278 -11.92 -15.56 7.63
CA PRO A 278 -12.07 -15.09 9.00
C PRO A 278 -11.28 -13.81 9.27
N THR A 279 -10.06 -13.70 8.71
CA THR A 279 -9.25 -12.48 8.82
C THR A 279 -9.94 -11.30 8.16
N VAL A 280 -10.48 -11.47 6.94
CA VAL A 280 -11.28 -10.42 6.26
C VAL A 280 -12.46 -9.97 7.11
N ALA A 281 -13.21 -10.89 7.72
CA ALA A 281 -14.35 -10.54 8.57
C ALA A 281 -13.91 -9.69 9.78
N VAL A 282 -12.82 -10.06 10.44
CA VAL A 282 -12.24 -9.27 11.54
C VAL A 282 -11.83 -7.88 11.07
N LEU A 283 -11.14 -7.77 9.92
CA LEU A 283 -10.71 -6.49 9.37
C LEU A 283 -11.90 -5.58 8.99
N LEU A 284 -13.00 -6.15 8.47
CA LEU A 284 -14.23 -5.41 8.18
C LEU A 284 -14.87 -4.85 9.45
N ILE A 285 -14.92 -5.65 10.52
CA ILE A 285 -15.42 -5.21 11.83
C ILE A 285 -14.52 -4.09 12.38
N LEU A 286 -13.20 -4.26 12.33
CA LEU A 286 -12.25 -3.23 12.79
C LEU A 286 -12.43 -1.93 12.00
N LEU A 287 -12.59 -2.01 10.68
CA LEU A 287 -12.81 -0.82 9.86
C LEU A 287 -14.14 -0.12 10.18
N ALA A 288 -15.21 -0.88 10.41
CA ALA A 288 -16.49 -0.34 10.86
C ALA A 288 -16.37 0.34 12.23
N LEU A 289 -15.60 -0.24 13.15
CA LEU A 289 -15.30 0.35 14.46
C LEU A 289 -14.48 1.64 14.31
N VAL A 290 -13.52 1.71 13.39
CA VAL A 290 -12.78 2.94 13.09
C VAL A 290 -13.71 4.02 12.52
N ALA A 291 -14.65 3.66 11.65
CA ALA A 291 -15.67 4.58 11.15
C ALA A 291 -16.58 5.11 12.27
N ALA A 292 -17.01 4.24 13.18
CA ALA A 292 -17.80 4.62 14.36
C ALA A 292 -17.00 5.50 15.33
N ALA A 293 -15.74 5.17 15.58
CA ALA A 293 -14.85 5.97 16.40
C ALA A 293 -14.62 7.37 15.80
N ALA A 294 -14.48 7.47 14.46
CA ALA A 294 -14.37 8.74 13.76
C ALA A 294 -15.59 9.65 14.00
N LEU A 295 -16.80 9.10 14.14
CA LEU A 295 -18.01 9.87 14.48
C LEU A 295 -17.97 10.45 15.91
N VAL A 296 -17.25 9.80 16.82
CA VAL A 296 -17.16 10.23 18.22
C VAL A 296 -15.98 11.19 18.43
N VAL A 297 -14.85 10.91 17.77
CA VAL A 297 -13.57 11.56 18.05
C VAL A 297 -13.34 12.80 17.18
N LEU A 298 -13.84 12.84 15.94
CA LEU A 298 -13.63 13.98 15.04
C LEU A 298 -14.67 15.09 15.26
N PRO A 299 -14.27 16.37 15.28
CA PRO A 299 -15.20 17.48 15.32
C PRO A 299 -15.92 17.64 13.98
N ASP A 300 -17.16 18.13 14.04
CA ASP A 300 -17.98 18.34 12.84
C ASP A 300 -17.48 19.53 12.03
N LYS A 301 -17.38 20.70 12.68
CA LYS A 301 -16.81 21.92 12.10
C LYS A 301 -15.39 22.10 12.63
N VAL A 302 -14.47 22.35 11.71
CA VAL A 302 -13.11 22.73 12.05
C VAL A 302 -13.02 24.25 11.91
N VAL A 303 -12.78 24.94 13.02
CA VAL A 303 -12.52 26.37 13.01
C VAL A 303 -11.15 26.57 12.36
N ALA A 304 -11.05 27.45 11.36
CA ALA A 304 -9.74 27.84 10.85
C ALA A 304 -8.96 28.47 12.02
N PRO A 305 -7.68 28.14 12.23
CA PRO A 305 -6.90 28.83 13.25
C PRO A 305 -7.03 30.33 12.97
N ASP A 306 -7.40 31.13 13.97
CA ASP A 306 -7.56 32.58 13.82
C ASP A 306 -6.39 33.10 13.00
N ALA A 307 -6.68 33.55 11.77
CA ALA A 307 -5.76 34.42 11.08
C ALA A 307 -5.70 35.64 11.98
N ALA A 308 -4.66 35.73 12.82
CA ALA A 308 -4.36 36.96 13.54
C ALA A 308 -4.56 38.10 12.53
N PRO A 309 -5.38 39.12 12.86
CA PRO A 309 -5.60 40.23 11.95
C PRO A 309 -4.22 40.66 11.47
N ILE A 310 -4.00 40.64 10.16
CA ILE A 310 -2.81 41.25 9.58
C ILE A 310 -2.96 42.71 9.93
N GLU A 311 -2.38 43.11 11.06
CA GLU A 311 -2.38 44.47 11.52
C GLU A 311 -1.65 45.22 10.40
N PRO A 312 -2.33 46.11 9.66
CA PRO A 312 -1.72 46.77 8.52
C PRO A 312 -0.48 47.45 9.05
N GLU A 313 0.68 47.01 8.56
CA GLU A 313 1.98 47.61 8.80
C GLU A 313 1.77 49.12 8.65
N ARG A 314 1.79 49.83 9.79
CA ARG A 314 1.75 51.29 9.77
C ARG A 314 3.02 51.69 9.07
N THR A 315 2.92 51.94 7.77
CA THR A 315 3.93 52.64 7.00
C THR A 315 3.99 54.04 7.59
N SER A 316 4.83 54.20 8.62
CA SER A 316 5.32 55.49 9.07
C SER A 316 6.23 56.01 7.97
N VAL A 317 5.62 56.60 6.96
CA VAL A 317 6.27 57.55 6.07
C VAL A 317 6.20 58.89 6.77
N GLU A 318 7.24 59.19 7.55
CA GLU A 318 7.68 60.57 7.78
C GLU A 318 8.72 60.94 6.72
#